data_AF-A0A399X6W6-F1
#
_entry.id   AF-A0A399X6W6-F1
#
_cell.length_a   1.000
_cell.length_b   1.000
_cell.length_c   1.000
_cell.angle_alpha   90.00
_cell.angle_beta   90.00
_cell.angle_gamma   90.00
#
_symmetry.space_group_name_H-M   'P 1'
#
loop_
_entity.id
_entity.type
_entity.pdbx_description
1 polymer ?
#
loop_
_entity_poly.entity_id
_entity_poly.type
_entity_poly.pdbx_seq_one_letter_code
_entity_poly.pdbx_strand_id
1 'polypeptide(L)'
;MKWLLIPMLGLAMIAPANLTQTSDPYKVEPILTMLEEIDVANQILPLVMDREQLNKMLLQIEKCRGNVLAQEKKEADALKRAEAEIKKAHEEALKGIVPKDEFLTKMNKMFADFTNDRNGVKLANALLLRDAMKEILNPGQIKAAVGVVDKVYNEQTRQWEPGDTERKLIFFATQVLMNEDTYQFLVKYKRSL
;
A
#
# COMPACT_ATOMS: atom_id res chain seq x y z
N MET A 1 -65.65 -28.11 -18.35
CA MET A 1 -65.32 -26.73 -17.95
C MET A 1 -63.97 -26.78 -17.23
N LYS A 2 -62.95 -26.07 -17.77
CA LYS A 2 -61.71 -25.60 -17.09
C LYS A 2 -60.77 -26.69 -16.52
N TRP A 3 -59.78 -27.18 -17.29
CA TRP A 3 -58.40 -26.65 -17.46
C TRP A 3 -57.59 -26.69 -16.15
N LEU A 4 -56.58 -27.58 -16.01
CA LEU A 4 -55.16 -27.40 -16.37
C LEU A 4 -54.37 -26.59 -15.31
N LEU A 5 -53.32 -27.19 -14.71
CA LEU A 5 -51.93 -26.68 -14.72
C LEU A 5 -51.05 -27.26 -13.59
N ILE A 6 -50.10 -28.09 -14.01
CA ILE A 6 -48.76 -28.20 -13.43
C ILE A 6 -48.06 -26.85 -13.63
N PRO A 7 -47.30 -26.35 -12.64
CA PRO A 7 -45.97 -25.84 -12.96
C PRO A 7 -44.94 -26.44 -11.98
N MET A 8 -43.94 -27.17 -12.51
CA MET A 8 -42.64 -26.64 -12.95
C MET A 8 -41.70 -26.31 -11.79
N LEU A 9 -40.59 -27.07 -11.79
CA LEU A 9 -39.30 -26.73 -11.21
C LEU A 9 -39.01 -25.23 -11.34
N GLY A 10 -38.86 -24.55 -10.20
CA GLY A 10 -38.07 -23.35 -10.09
C GLY A 10 -36.68 -23.70 -9.58
N LEU A 11 -35.75 -23.98 -10.50
CA LEU A 11 -34.32 -23.87 -10.19
C LEU A 11 -34.06 -22.38 -9.90
N ALA A 12 -33.91 -22.03 -8.63
CA ALA A 12 -33.37 -20.73 -8.25
C ALA A 12 -31.88 -20.74 -8.65
N MET A 13 -31.58 -20.21 -9.84
CA MET A 13 -30.22 -19.84 -10.21
C MET A 13 -29.75 -18.77 -9.24
N ILE A 14 -28.87 -19.14 -8.32
CA ILE A 14 -28.08 -18.19 -7.55
C ILE A 14 -27.06 -17.63 -8.54
N ALA A 15 -27.39 -16.49 -9.17
CA ALA A 15 -26.41 -15.71 -9.90
C ALA A 15 -25.32 -15.25 -8.92
N PRO A 16 -24.03 -15.34 -9.26
CA PRO A 16 -23.00 -14.71 -8.46
C PRO A 16 -23.28 -13.21 -8.45
N ALA A 17 -23.42 -12.65 -7.25
CA ALA A 17 -23.39 -11.21 -7.05
C ALA A 17 -21.99 -10.73 -7.49
N ASN A 18 -21.89 -10.33 -8.76
CA ASN A 18 -20.80 -9.48 -9.19
C ASN A 18 -20.93 -8.22 -8.33
N LEU A 19 -19.96 -8.03 -7.43
CA LEU A 19 -19.68 -6.75 -6.79
C LEU A 19 -19.61 -5.71 -7.92
N THR A 20 -20.72 -5.02 -8.16
CA THR A 20 -20.75 -3.84 -9.00
C THR A 20 -19.76 -2.87 -8.38
N GLN A 21 -18.62 -2.67 -9.05
CA GLN A 21 -17.88 -1.43 -8.97
C GLN A 21 -18.91 -0.32 -9.09
N THR A 22 -19.18 0.37 -7.98
CA THR A 22 -20.06 1.53 -7.97
C THR A 22 -19.47 2.55 -8.94
N SER A 23 -20.09 2.70 -10.10
CA SER A 23 -19.74 3.75 -11.05
C SER A 23 -19.90 5.08 -10.33
N ASP A 24 -18.82 5.85 -10.20
CA ASP A 24 -18.85 7.19 -9.59
C ASP A 24 -19.84 8.08 -10.37
N PRO A 25 -21.05 8.33 -9.83
CA PRO A 25 -22.10 9.02 -10.56
C PRO A 25 -21.83 10.52 -10.66
N TYR A 26 -20.87 11.04 -9.88
CA TYR A 26 -20.54 12.45 -9.81
C TYR A 26 -19.27 12.80 -10.60
N LYS A 27 -18.54 11.80 -11.13
CA LYS A 27 -17.27 11.98 -11.85
C LYS A 27 -16.26 12.80 -11.05
N VAL A 28 -16.24 12.58 -9.75
CA VAL A 28 -15.33 13.22 -8.78
C VAL A 28 -13.98 12.51 -8.77
N GLU A 29 -13.91 11.22 -9.11
CA GLU A 29 -12.67 10.44 -9.12
C GLU A 29 -11.53 11.12 -9.90
N PRO A 30 -11.73 11.62 -11.14
CA PRO A 30 -10.66 12.32 -11.86
C PRO A 30 -10.21 13.61 -11.18
N ILE A 31 -11.11 14.28 -10.45
CA ILE A 31 -10.79 15.51 -9.72
C ILE A 31 -9.93 15.16 -8.49
N LEU A 32 -10.25 14.09 -7.77
CA LEU A 32 -9.46 13.60 -6.64
C LEU A 32 -8.06 13.21 -7.09
N THR A 33 -7.93 12.47 -8.20
CA THR A 33 -6.62 12.13 -8.76
C THR A 33 -5.81 13.37 -9.14
N MET A 34 -6.44 14.40 -9.72
CA MET A 34 -5.74 15.66 -10.01
C MET A 34 -5.28 16.38 -8.74
N LEU A 35 -6.06 16.34 -7.66
CA LEU A 35 -5.67 16.93 -6.38
C LEU A 35 -4.48 16.17 -5.76
N GLU A 36 -4.48 14.84 -5.84
CA GLU A 36 -3.36 14.00 -5.39
C GLU A 36 -2.08 14.29 -6.18
N GLU A 37 -2.19 14.43 -7.52
CA GLU A 37 -1.04 14.83 -8.35
C GLU A 37 -0.50 16.22 -8.00
N ILE A 38 -1.37 17.17 -7.67
CA ILE A 38 -0.96 18.52 -7.22
C ILE A 38 -0.26 18.46 -5.86
N ASP A 39 -0.77 17.66 -4.91
CA ASP A 39 -0.13 17.49 -3.60
C ASP A 39 1.27 16.87 -3.74
N VAL A 40 1.39 15.80 -4.54
CA VAL A 40 2.69 15.19 -4.87
C VAL A 40 3.62 16.20 -5.54
N ALA A 41 3.12 16.99 -6.49
CA ALA A 41 3.91 18.02 -7.16
C ALA A 41 4.44 19.07 -6.17
N ASN A 42 3.62 19.50 -5.21
CA ASN A 42 4.03 20.46 -4.17
C ASN A 42 5.15 19.92 -3.28
N GLN A 43 5.22 18.60 -3.10
CA GLN A 43 6.26 17.95 -2.29
C GLN A 43 7.54 17.67 -3.09
N ILE A 44 7.42 17.37 -4.39
CA ILE A 44 8.53 16.93 -5.25
C ILE A 44 9.20 18.07 -6.01
N LEU A 45 8.43 19.00 -6.60
CA LEU A 45 8.97 20.07 -7.45
C LEU A 45 9.98 20.99 -6.74
N PRO A 46 9.86 21.31 -5.44
CA PRO A 46 10.86 22.11 -4.74
C PRO A 46 12.26 21.48 -4.68
N LEU A 47 12.39 20.17 -4.92
CA LEU A 47 13.69 19.51 -4.98
C LEU A 47 14.44 19.86 -6.27
N VAL A 48 13.76 20.35 -7.31
CA VAL A 48 14.37 20.77 -8.60
C VAL A 48 15.38 19.73 -9.09
N MET A 49 15.00 18.46 -9.08
CA MET A 49 15.87 17.36 -9.50
C MET A 49 16.10 17.42 -11.00
N ASP A 50 17.35 17.27 -11.43
CA ASP A 50 17.65 17.10 -12.84
C ASP A 50 17.27 15.67 -13.33
N ARG A 51 17.37 15.47 -14.65
CA ARG A 51 17.00 14.19 -15.27
C ARG A 51 17.87 13.01 -14.78
N GLU A 52 19.14 13.24 -14.47
CA GLU A 52 20.04 12.20 -13.95
C GLU A 52 19.66 11.81 -12.51
N GLN A 53 19.43 12.81 -11.66
CA GLN A 53 18.97 12.62 -10.28
C GLN A 53 17.63 11.87 -10.24
N LEU A 54 16.67 12.26 -11.09
CA LEU A 54 15.38 11.57 -11.21
C LEU A 54 15.54 10.11 -11.62
N ASN A 55 16.43 9.81 -12.59
CA ASN A 55 16.69 8.44 -13.01
C ASN A 55 17.23 7.58 -11.86
N LYS A 56 18.22 8.10 -11.13
CA LYS A 56 18.81 7.40 -9.98
C LYS A 56 17.77 7.19 -8.88
N MET A 57 16.94 8.19 -8.61
CA MET A 57 15.90 8.11 -7.58
C MET A 57 14.81 7.10 -7.95
N LEU A 58 14.30 7.14 -9.19
CA LEU A 58 13.31 6.19 -9.70
C LEU A 58 13.79 4.75 -9.57
N LEU A 59 15.06 4.47 -9.89
CA LEU A 59 15.64 3.14 -9.75
C LEU A 59 15.58 2.62 -8.29
N GLN A 60 15.82 3.51 -7.30
CA GLN A 60 15.73 3.13 -5.89
C GLN A 60 14.28 2.90 -5.45
N ILE A 61 13.34 3.72 -5.95
CA ILE A 61 11.90 3.52 -5.70
C ILE A 61 11.44 2.18 -6.31
N GLU A 62 11.84 1.87 -7.54
CA GLU A 62 11.54 0.59 -8.19
C GLU A 62 12.06 -0.61 -7.39
N LYS A 63 13.28 -0.49 -6.83
CA LYS A 63 13.83 -1.52 -5.93
C LYS A 63 12.99 -1.68 -4.66
N CYS A 64 12.55 -0.58 -4.06
CA CYS A 64 11.64 -0.63 -2.90
C CYS A 64 10.30 -1.29 -3.23
N ARG A 65 9.72 -0.99 -4.40
CA ARG A 65 8.50 -1.64 -4.90
C ARG A 65 8.71 -3.14 -5.11
N GLY A 66 9.86 -3.53 -5.66
CA GLY A 66 10.26 -4.94 -5.79
C GLY A 66 10.32 -5.67 -4.45
N ASN A 67 10.82 -5.02 -3.40
CA ASN A 67 10.86 -5.59 -2.05
C ASN A 67 9.45 -5.82 -1.48
N VAL A 68 8.51 -4.88 -1.72
CA VAL A 68 7.11 -5.01 -1.30
C VAL A 68 6.45 -6.18 -2.03
N LEU A 69 6.57 -6.25 -3.35
CA LEU A 69 6.02 -7.35 -4.15
C LEU A 69 6.59 -8.72 -3.73
N ALA A 70 7.89 -8.78 -3.43
CA ALA A 70 8.51 -9.99 -2.93
C ALA A 70 7.94 -10.42 -1.57
N GLN A 71 7.59 -9.47 -0.71
CA GLN A 71 6.92 -9.76 0.55
C GLN A 71 5.48 -10.22 0.35
N GLU A 72 4.69 -9.49 -0.43
CA GLU A 72 3.31 -9.88 -0.75
C GLU A 72 3.23 -11.29 -1.32
N LYS A 73 4.20 -11.67 -2.16
CA LYS A 73 4.33 -13.03 -2.66
C LYS A 73 4.54 -14.06 -1.54
N LYS A 74 5.43 -13.79 -0.59
CA LYS A 74 5.67 -14.70 0.56
C LYS A 74 4.41 -14.89 1.39
N GLU A 75 3.66 -13.82 1.64
CA GLU A 75 2.39 -13.88 2.37
C GLU A 75 1.33 -14.68 1.61
N ALA A 76 1.20 -14.43 0.30
CA ALA A 76 0.30 -15.19 -0.55
C ALA A 76 0.65 -16.69 -0.57
N ASP A 77 1.94 -17.03 -0.64
CA ASP A 77 2.40 -18.42 -0.60
C ASP A 77 2.18 -19.08 0.78
N ALA A 78 2.24 -18.32 1.87
CA ALA A 78 1.88 -18.79 3.21
C ALA A 78 0.36 -19.04 3.34
N LEU A 79 -0.47 -18.13 2.84
CA LEU A 79 -1.93 -18.29 2.84
C LEU A 79 -2.38 -19.48 1.99
N LYS A 80 -1.79 -19.65 0.80
CA LYS A 80 -2.06 -20.82 -0.06
C LYS A 80 -1.72 -22.14 0.63
N ARG A 81 -0.61 -22.18 1.38
CA ARG A 81 -0.24 -23.38 2.16
C ARG A 81 -1.22 -23.68 3.30
N ALA A 82 -1.88 -22.66 3.85
CA ALA A 82 -2.90 -22.80 4.88
C ALA A 82 -4.33 -23.01 4.33
N GLU A 83 -4.53 -22.93 3.00
CA GLU A 83 -5.85 -22.84 2.37
C GLU A 83 -6.79 -24.00 2.75
N ALA A 84 -6.31 -25.24 2.70
CA ALA A 84 -7.13 -26.41 3.00
C ALA A 84 -7.63 -26.41 4.46
N GLU A 85 -6.78 -25.99 5.39
CA GLU A 85 -7.11 -25.89 6.81
C GLU A 85 -8.12 -24.76 7.08
N ILE A 86 -7.93 -23.60 6.43
CA ILE A 86 -8.84 -22.46 6.50
C ILE A 86 -10.22 -22.84 5.93
N LYS A 87 -10.26 -23.50 4.77
CA LYS A 87 -11.52 -23.96 4.15
C LYS A 87 -12.26 -24.92 5.06
N LYS A 88 -11.56 -25.90 5.63
CA LYS A 88 -12.16 -26.84 6.60
C LYS A 88 -12.74 -26.11 7.81
N ALA A 89 -11.97 -25.21 8.43
CA ALA A 89 -12.44 -24.43 9.58
C ALA A 89 -13.66 -23.56 9.24
N HIS A 90 -13.70 -22.99 8.03
CA HIS A 90 -14.84 -22.22 7.54
C HIS A 90 -16.09 -23.09 7.35
N GLU A 91 -15.97 -24.26 6.71
CA GLU A 91 -17.08 -25.19 6.53
C GLU A 91 -17.64 -25.72 7.86
N GLU A 92 -16.78 -25.95 8.86
CA GLU A 92 -17.19 -26.32 10.22
C GLU A 92 -17.91 -25.16 10.92
N ALA A 93 -17.42 -23.93 10.78
CA ALA A 93 -18.05 -22.73 11.33
C ALA A 93 -19.45 -22.48 10.78
N LEU A 94 -19.67 -22.73 9.48
CA LEU A 94 -21.00 -22.66 8.85
C LEU A 94 -22.00 -23.68 9.43
N LYS A 95 -21.51 -24.74 10.08
CA LYS A 95 -22.32 -25.75 10.77
C LYS A 95 -22.50 -25.44 12.27
N GLY A 96 -22.05 -24.27 12.73
CA GLY A 96 -22.12 -23.85 14.13
C GLY A 96 -20.99 -24.40 15.01
N ILE A 97 -19.94 -24.97 14.42
CA ILE A 97 -18.77 -25.46 15.16
C ILE A 97 -17.72 -24.35 15.21
N VAL A 98 -17.41 -23.89 16.42
CA VAL A 98 -16.37 -22.87 16.62
C VAL A 98 -14.99 -23.46 16.30
N PRO A 99 -14.14 -22.77 15.51
CA PRO A 99 -12.77 -23.22 15.25
C PRO A 99 -11.98 -23.43 16.56
N LYS A 100 -11.14 -24.46 16.59
CA LYS A 100 -10.31 -24.78 17.76
C LYS A 100 -9.31 -23.67 18.07
N ASP A 101 -8.99 -23.48 19.35
CA ASP A 101 -8.00 -22.49 19.81
C ASP A 101 -6.63 -22.65 19.13
N GLU A 102 -6.22 -23.89 18.81
CA GLU A 102 -4.98 -24.17 18.09
C GLU A 102 -4.97 -23.53 16.68
N PHE A 103 -6.07 -23.66 15.93
CA PHE A 103 -6.22 -23.03 14.63
C PHE A 103 -6.17 -21.50 14.74
N LEU A 104 -6.91 -20.93 15.71
CA LEU A 104 -6.94 -19.49 15.93
C LEU A 104 -5.55 -18.95 16.31
N THR A 105 -4.84 -19.64 17.20
CA THR A 105 -3.47 -19.30 17.63
C THR A 105 -2.51 -19.31 16.44
N LYS A 106 -2.59 -20.34 15.59
CA LYS A 106 -1.77 -20.46 14.39
C LYS A 106 -2.03 -19.33 13.40
N MET A 107 -3.30 -18.99 13.14
CA MET A 107 -3.65 -17.88 12.24
C MET A 107 -3.20 -16.54 12.81
N ASN A 108 -3.42 -16.29 14.10
CA ASN A 108 -2.95 -15.07 14.76
C ASN A 108 -1.42 -14.93 14.68
N LYS A 109 -0.68 -16.02 14.89
CA LYS A 109 0.78 -16.01 14.74
C LYS A 109 1.19 -15.67 13.30
N MET A 110 0.55 -16.29 12.31
CA MET A 110 0.83 -16.02 10.89
C MET A 110 0.61 -14.53 10.55
N PHE A 111 -0.50 -13.92 11.00
CA PHE A 111 -0.77 -12.50 10.77
C PHE A 111 0.18 -11.57 11.54
N ALA A 112 0.60 -11.96 12.74
CA ALA A 112 1.61 -11.23 13.50
C ALA A 112 2.97 -11.25 12.76
N ASP A 113 3.36 -12.43 12.25
CA ASP A 113 4.59 -12.60 11.47
C ASP A 113 4.52 -11.74 10.17
N PHE A 114 3.38 -11.72 9.46
CA PHE A 114 3.18 -10.83 8.30
C PHE A 114 3.33 -9.35 8.65
N THR A 115 2.74 -8.91 9.77
CA THR A 115 2.82 -7.51 10.22
C THR A 115 4.27 -7.12 10.51
N ASN A 116 5.01 -7.99 11.20
CA ASN A 116 6.42 -7.78 11.50
C ASN A 116 7.27 -7.70 10.23
N ASP A 117 7.06 -8.61 9.28
CA ASP A 117 7.78 -8.62 8.00
C ASP A 117 7.49 -7.36 7.17
N ARG A 118 6.21 -6.95 7.08
CA ARG A 118 5.81 -5.70 6.41
C ARG A 118 6.48 -4.48 7.02
N ASN A 119 6.52 -4.39 8.36
CA ASN A 119 7.20 -3.31 9.07
C ASN A 119 8.71 -3.32 8.82
N GLY A 120 9.32 -4.52 8.79
CA GLY A 120 10.73 -4.69 8.44
C GLY A 120 11.05 -4.21 7.02
N VAL A 121 10.24 -4.58 6.04
CA VAL A 121 10.39 -4.11 4.64
C VAL A 121 10.19 -2.60 4.54
N LYS A 122 9.17 -2.06 5.22
CA LYS A 122 8.90 -0.62 5.23
C LYS A 122 10.10 0.15 5.78
N LEU A 123 10.67 -0.28 6.91
CA LEU A 123 11.85 0.35 7.50
C LEU A 123 13.08 0.22 6.61
N ALA A 124 13.35 -0.97 6.07
CA ALA A 124 14.48 -1.18 5.17
C ALA A 124 14.40 -0.30 3.92
N ASN A 125 13.21 -0.17 3.32
CA ASN A 125 12.97 0.71 2.18
C ASN A 125 13.14 2.18 2.54
N ALA A 126 12.66 2.60 3.71
CA ALA A 126 12.82 3.97 4.20
C ALA A 126 14.30 4.35 4.35
N LEU A 127 15.11 3.46 4.94
CA LEU A 127 16.54 3.67 5.11
C LEU A 127 17.26 3.70 3.76
N LEU A 128 16.92 2.80 2.85
CA LEU A 128 17.47 2.75 1.50
C LEU A 128 17.21 4.06 0.75
N LEU A 129 15.97 4.56 0.77
CA LEU A 129 15.62 5.81 0.10
C LEU A 129 16.25 7.02 0.79
N ARG A 130 16.34 7.03 2.12
CA ARG A 130 17.06 8.07 2.87
C ARG A 130 18.54 8.12 2.44
N ASP A 131 19.20 6.97 2.36
CA ASP A 131 20.60 6.89 1.94
C ASP A 131 20.76 7.35 0.49
N ALA A 132 19.86 6.92 -0.40
CA ALA A 132 19.82 7.37 -1.78
C ALA A 132 19.61 8.87 -1.92
N MET A 133 18.73 9.48 -1.11
CA MET A 133 18.56 10.93 -1.08
C MET A 133 19.86 11.64 -0.74
N LYS A 134 20.60 11.16 0.27
CA LYS A 134 21.87 11.77 0.69
C LYS A 134 22.98 11.62 -0.35
N GLU A 135 22.93 10.59 -1.18
CA GLU A 135 23.88 10.37 -2.28
C GLU A 135 23.52 11.17 -3.54
N ILE A 136 22.23 11.26 -3.88
CA ILE A 136 21.75 11.82 -5.15
C ILE A 136 21.50 13.33 -5.05
N LEU A 137 20.98 13.80 -3.91
CA LEU A 137 20.55 15.19 -3.73
C LEU A 137 21.66 16.05 -3.14
N ASN A 138 21.76 17.28 -3.61
CA ASN A 138 22.66 18.28 -3.04
C ASN A 138 22.10 18.87 -1.73
N PRO A 139 22.91 19.61 -0.93
CA PRO A 139 22.46 20.15 0.36
C PRO A 139 21.23 21.06 0.29
N GLY A 140 21.08 21.84 -0.79
CA GLY A 140 19.91 22.70 -0.99
C GLY A 140 18.63 21.90 -1.20
N GLN A 141 18.72 20.81 -1.97
CA GLN A 141 17.61 19.89 -2.24
C GLN A 141 17.24 19.07 -1.00
N ILE A 142 18.23 18.64 -0.21
CA ILE A 142 17.99 18.00 1.10
C ILE A 142 17.26 18.95 2.04
N LYS A 143 17.66 20.22 2.10
CA LYS A 143 16.96 21.24 2.89
C LYS A 143 15.53 21.44 2.41
N ALA A 144 15.28 21.44 1.10
CA ALA A 144 13.93 21.51 0.54
C ALA A 144 13.07 20.32 0.97
N ALA A 145 13.57 19.09 0.82
CA ALA A 145 12.87 17.87 1.23
C ALA A 145 12.53 17.87 2.74
N VAL A 146 13.48 18.27 3.58
CA VAL A 146 13.27 18.40 5.03
C VAL A 146 12.28 19.52 5.38
N GLY A 147 12.25 20.59 4.57
CA GLY A 147 11.30 21.70 4.72
C GLY A 147 9.85 21.34 4.42
N VAL A 148 9.61 20.30 3.61
CA VAL A 148 8.27 19.73 3.39
C VAL A 148 7.72 19.06 4.66
N VAL A 149 8.61 18.55 5.52
CA VAL A 149 8.25 17.85 6.75
C VAL A 149 8.29 18.80 7.94
N ASP A 150 7.14 19.26 8.43
CA ASP A 150 7.07 20.12 9.61
C ASP A 150 7.43 19.34 10.90
N LYS A 151 6.68 18.27 11.17
CA LYS A 151 6.81 17.42 12.36
C LYS A 151 6.95 15.95 11.99
N VAL A 152 7.58 15.18 12.87
CA VAL A 152 7.70 13.72 12.78
C VAL A 152 7.05 13.11 14.01
N TYR A 153 6.39 11.97 13.85
CA TYR A 153 5.79 11.25 14.97
C TYR A 153 6.87 10.62 15.85
N ASN A 154 6.84 10.91 17.16
CA ASN A 154 7.72 10.31 18.15
C ASN A 154 6.98 9.17 18.88
N GLU A 155 7.45 7.93 18.72
CA GLU A 155 6.81 6.77 19.33
C GLU A 155 6.93 6.73 20.87
N GLN A 156 7.97 7.33 21.44
CA GLN A 156 8.18 7.35 22.90
C GLN A 156 7.19 8.28 23.60
N THR A 157 6.99 9.46 23.04
CA THR A 157 6.07 10.47 23.60
C THR A 157 4.66 10.36 23.03
N ARG A 158 4.48 9.60 21.94
CA ARG A 158 3.24 9.44 21.17
C ARG A 158 2.71 10.77 20.62
N GLN A 159 3.60 11.72 20.32
CA GLN A 159 3.26 13.06 19.86
C GLN A 159 4.02 13.44 18.58
N TRP A 160 3.47 14.41 17.84
CA TRP A 160 4.14 15.02 16.69
C TRP A 160 5.07 16.13 17.16
N GLU A 161 6.36 15.97 16.90
CA GLU A 161 7.42 16.86 17.40
C GLU A 161 8.33 17.31 16.24
N PRO A 162 9.07 18.43 16.38
CA PRO A 162 10.12 18.77 15.44
C PRO A 162 11.14 17.63 15.34
N GLY A 163 11.27 17.05 14.14
CA GLY A 163 12.27 16.01 13.88
C GLY A 163 13.63 16.61 13.54
N ASP A 164 14.70 15.89 13.85
CA ASP A 164 16.01 16.15 13.25
C ASP A 164 16.00 15.85 11.74
N THR A 165 17.05 16.26 11.04
CA THR A 165 17.20 16.05 9.59
C THR A 165 17.03 14.59 9.19
N GLU A 166 17.62 13.66 9.94
CA GLU A 166 17.60 12.22 9.62
C GLU A 166 16.18 11.67 9.72
N ARG A 167 15.48 11.96 10.81
CA ARG A 167 14.09 11.57 11.03
C ARG A 167 13.17 12.17 9.98
N LYS A 168 13.37 13.44 9.63
CA LYS A 168 12.59 14.10 8.57
C LYS A 168 12.84 13.50 7.19
N LEU A 169 14.07 13.10 6.87
CA LEU A 169 14.35 12.40 5.62
C LEU A 169 13.74 11.00 5.57
N ILE A 170 13.78 10.25 6.67
CA ILE A 170 13.08 8.96 6.79
C ILE A 170 11.56 9.16 6.62
N PHE A 171 11.00 10.19 7.24
CA PHE A 171 9.59 10.53 7.08
C PHE A 171 9.26 10.88 5.62
N PHE A 172 10.05 11.75 4.98
CA PHE A 172 9.88 12.10 3.57
C PHE A 172 9.97 10.86 2.66
N ALA A 173 10.95 9.98 2.89
CA ALA A 173 11.08 8.73 2.15
C ALA A 173 9.82 7.86 2.29
N THR A 174 9.30 7.68 3.51
CA THR A 174 8.15 6.82 3.76
C THR A 174 6.81 7.38 3.29
N GLN A 175 6.59 8.69 3.43
CA GLN A 175 5.30 9.31 3.15
C GLN A 175 5.20 9.84 1.72
N VAL A 176 6.33 10.30 1.16
CA VAL A 176 6.38 10.91 -0.17
C VAL A 176 6.91 9.89 -1.17
N LEU A 177 8.19 9.50 -1.06
CA LEU A 177 8.85 8.70 -2.11
C LEU A 177 8.30 7.28 -2.27
N MET A 178 7.78 6.68 -1.20
CA MET A 178 7.17 5.35 -1.24
C MET A 178 5.70 5.35 -1.68
N ASN A 179 5.09 6.52 -1.89
CA ASN A 179 3.72 6.63 -2.39
C ASN A 179 3.66 6.24 -3.89
N GLU A 180 2.65 5.45 -4.27
CA GLU A 180 2.38 5.06 -5.66
C GLU A 180 2.25 6.28 -6.57
N ASP A 181 1.50 7.30 -6.14
CA ASP A 181 1.23 8.49 -6.94
C ASP A 181 2.50 9.31 -7.17
N THR A 182 3.43 9.28 -6.20
CA THR A 182 4.75 9.89 -6.36
C THR A 182 5.56 9.19 -7.45
N TYR A 183 5.56 7.86 -7.49
CA TYR A 183 6.23 7.14 -8.57
C TYR A 183 5.65 7.48 -9.95
N GLN A 184 4.32 7.47 -10.08
CA GLN A 184 3.64 7.79 -11.34
C GLN A 184 3.93 9.23 -11.77
N PHE A 185 3.86 10.18 -10.83
CA PHE A 185 4.20 11.58 -11.06
C PHE A 185 5.65 11.73 -11.54
N LEU A 186 6.62 11.12 -10.85
CA LEU A 186 8.04 11.19 -11.23
C LEU A 186 8.30 10.62 -12.63
N VAL A 187 7.63 9.53 -13.01
CA VAL A 187 7.71 8.95 -14.36
C VAL A 187 7.16 9.92 -15.42
N LYS A 188 6.03 10.58 -15.15
CA LYS A 188 5.46 11.60 -16.04
C LYS A 188 6.36 12.84 -16.12
N TYR A 189 6.79 13.36 -14.98
CA TYR A 189 7.61 14.56 -14.85
C TYR A 189 8.95 14.41 -15.59
N LYS A 190 9.61 13.24 -15.46
CA LYS A 190 10.83 12.92 -16.20
C LYS A 190 10.70 13.08 -17.72
N ARG A 191 9.51 12.83 -18.30
CA ARG A 191 9.27 12.97 -19.75
C ARG A 191 9.10 14.43 -20.18
N SER A 192 8.82 15.32 -19.23
CA SER A 192 8.60 16.75 -19.47
C SER A 192 9.87 17.61 -19.33
N LEU A 193 10.87 17.12 -18.59
CA LEU A 193 12.25 17.60 -18.59
C LEU A 193 12.97 17.09 -19.83
#